data_AF-A0A8B5WDY3-F1
#
_entry.id   AF-A0A8B5WDY3-F1
#
_cell.length_a   1.000
_cell.length_b   1.000
_cell.length_c   1.000
_cell.angle_alpha   90.00
_cell.angle_beta   90.00
_cell.angle_gamma   90.00
#
_symmetry.space_group_name_H-M   'P 1'
#
loop_
_entity.id
_entity.type
_entity.pdbx_description
1 polymer ?
#
loop_
_entity_poly.entity_id
_entity_poly.type
_entity_poly.pdbx_seq_one_letter_code
_entity_poly.pdbx_strand_id
1 'polypeptide(L)'
;MEEQHNKKMVIELDQSVYEEIEEYCYEENIKESELLSEIFQCFVRDTVNKMDAMRKGYTEMGRINLEICSEFDDCESEAHTHI
;
A
#
# COMPACT_ATOMS: atom_id res chain seq x y z
N MET A 1 -9.90 -29.59 11.57
CA MET A 1 -8.60 -28.90 11.69
C MET A 1 -8.19 -28.59 10.27
N GLU A 2 -8.21 -27.31 9.87
CA GLU A 2 -7.68 -26.94 8.55
C GLU A 2 -6.19 -27.24 8.55
N GLU A 3 -5.74 -28.06 7.60
CA GLU A 3 -4.31 -28.29 7.39
C GLU A 3 -3.65 -26.98 6.97
N GLN A 4 -2.65 -26.55 7.72
CA GLN A 4 -1.85 -25.37 7.39
C GLN A 4 -0.89 -25.72 6.25
N HIS A 5 -1.33 -25.48 5.02
CA HIS A 5 -0.53 -25.69 3.82
C HIS A 5 0.40 -24.49 3.60
N ASN A 6 1.66 -24.62 4.02
CA ASN A 6 2.70 -23.66 3.68
C ASN A 6 2.91 -23.64 2.15
N LYS A 7 2.78 -22.46 1.54
CA LYS A 7 3.05 -22.26 0.12
C LYS A 7 4.49 -21.77 -0.07
N LYS A 8 5.13 -22.17 -1.16
CA LYS A 8 6.47 -21.70 -1.55
C LYS A 8 6.38 -20.81 -2.77
N MET A 9 7.20 -19.77 -2.78
CA MET A 9 7.37 -18.83 -3.88
C MET A 9 8.86 -18.75 -4.20
N VAL A 10 9.20 -18.67 -5.47
CA VAL A 10 10.54 -18.31 -5.93
C VAL A 10 10.46 -16.89 -6.45
N ILE A 11 11.38 -16.03 -6.03
CA ILE A 11 11.46 -14.63 -6.43
C ILE A 11 12.84 -14.36 -7.01
N GLU A 12 12.89 -13.47 -7.99
CA GLU A 12 14.14 -12.94 -8.53
C GLU A 12 14.45 -11.63 -7.79
N LEU A 13 15.69 -11.47 -7.36
CA LEU A 13 16.19 -10.29 -6.66
C LEU A 13 17.48 -9.83 -7.34
N ASP A 14 17.74 -8.53 -7.28
CA ASP A 14 19.05 -8.01 -7.63
C ASP A 14 20.10 -8.60 -6.68
N GLN A 15 21.27 -8.97 -7.21
CA GLN A 15 22.34 -9.62 -6.45
C GLN A 15 22.69 -8.85 -5.17
N SER A 16 22.82 -7.53 -5.26
CA SER A 16 23.16 -6.68 -4.12
C SER A 16 22.10 -6.71 -3.01
N VAL A 17 20.82 -6.81 -3.40
CA VAL A 17 19.71 -6.88 -2.44
C VAL A 17 19.69 -8.25 -1.76
N TYR A 18 19.94 -9.32 -2.51
CA TYR A 18 20.04 -10.65 -1.95
C TYR A 18 21.18 -10.75 -0.92
N GLU A 19 22.36 -10.22 -1.25
CA GLU A 19 23.53 -10.21 -0.35
C GLU A 19 23.26 -9.42 0.94
N GLU A 20 22.60 -8.26 0.85
CA GLU A 20 22.23 -7.46 2.02
C GLU A 20 21.24 -8.21 2.94
N ILE A 21 20.27 -8.93 2.36
CA ILE A 21 19.34 -9.78 3.12
C ILE A 21 20.09 -10.94 3.80
N GLU A 22 20.99 -11.59 3.08
CA GLU A 22 21.78 -12.71 3.61
C GLU A 22 22.68 -12.28 4.77
N GLU A 23 23.38 -11.15 4.62
CA GLU A 23 24.22 -10.55 5.67
C GLU A 23 23.40 -10.22 6.91
N TYR A 24 22.27 -9.52 6.74
CA TYR A 24 21.38 -9.19 7.86
C TYR A 24 20.85 -10.44 8.57
N CYS A 25 20.42 -11.46 7.81
CA CYS A 25 19.93 -12.71 8.39
C CYS A 25 21.02 -13.45 9.17
N TYR A 26 22.26 -13.41 8.67
CA TYR A 26 23.41 -13.99 9.33
C TYR A 26 23.75 -13.27 10.65
N GLU A 27 23.80 -11.93 10.64
CA GLU A 27 24.11 -11.14 11.83
C GLU A 27 23.06 -11.30 12.95
N GLU A 28 21.78 -11.30 12.57
CA GLU A 28 20.66 -11.40 13.51
C GLU A 28 20.27 -12.85 13.86
N ASN A 29 20.92 -13.84 13.22
CA ASN A 29 20.62 -15.27 13.37
C ASN A 29 19.12 -15.59 13.14
N ILE A 30 18.56 -15.00 12.09
CA ILE A 30 17.18 -15.23 11.65
C ILE A 30 17.17 -15.93 10.29
N LYS A 31 16.08 -16.61 9.95
CA LYS A 31 15.93 -17.21 8.61
C LYS A 31 15.39 -16.19 7.62
N GLU A 32 15.85 -16.24 6.38
CA GLU A 32 15.35 -15.40 5.28
C GLU A 32 13.84 -15.55 5.11
N SER A 33 13.32 -16.78 5.26
CA SER A 33 11.88 -17.04 5.19
C SER A 33 11.08 -16.37 6.30
N GLU A 34 11.67 -16.23 7.49
CA GLU A 34 11.04 -15.59 8.64
C GLU A 34 11.01 -14.07 8.42
N LEU A 35 12.17 -13.49 8.08
CA LEU A 35 12.30 -12.08 7.71
C LEU A 35 11.31 -11.68 6.61
N LEU A 36 11.32 -12.41 5.49
CA LEU A 36 10.46 -12.10 4.34
C LEU A 36 8.99 -12.25 4.70
N SER A 37 8.61 -13.28 5.48
CA SER A 37 7.24 -13.45 5.93
C SER A 37 6.76 -12.27 6.78
N GLU A 38 7.59 -11.78 7.69
CA GLU A 38 7.26 -10.61 8.52
C GLU A 38 7.17 -9.32 7.70
N ILE A 39 8.13 -9.08 6.81
CA ILE A 39 8.13 -7.93 5.91
C ILE A 39 6.88 -7.92 5.05
N PHE A 40 6.53 -9.04 4.41
CA PHE A 40 5.34 -9.13 3.58
C PHE A 40 4.06 -8.92 4.38
N GLN A 41 3.94 -9.52 5.58
CA GLN A 41 2.78 -9.30 6.44
C GLN A 41 2.65 -7.82 6.85
N CYS A 42 3.75 -7.19 7.22
CA CYS A 42 3.77 -5.78 7.60
C CYS A 42 3.38 -4.88 6.42
N PHE A 43 4.03 -5.06 5.27
CA PHE A 43 3.79 -4.29 4.07
C PHE A 43 2.35 -4.37 3.58
N VAL A 44 1.78 -5.59 3.52
CA VAL A 44 0.40 -5.79 3.08
C VAL A 44 -0.58 -5.15 4.07
N ARG A 45 -0.39 -5.37 5.37
CA ARG A 45 -1.26 -4.79 6.41
C ARG A 45 -1.25 -3.27 6.36
N ASP A 46 -0.08 -2.66 6.26
CA ASP A 46 0.05 -1.20 6.23
C ASP A 46 -0.55 -0.61 4.95
N THR A 47 -0.40 -1.29 3.81
CA THR A 47 -1.01 -0.89 2.55
C THR A 47 -2.54 -0.95 2.62
N VAL A 48 -3.10 -2.04 3.15
CA VAL A 48 -4.55 -2.19 3.35
C VAL A 48 -5.08 -1.09 4.27
N ASN A 49 -4.40 -0.85 5.40
CA ASN A 49 -4.81 0.17 6.36
C ASN A 49 -4.81 1.58 5.74
N LYS A 50 -3.78 1.92 4.94
CA LYS A 50 -3.72 3.19 4.21
C LYS A 50 -4.88 3.33 3.22
N MET A 51 -5.16 2.29 2.43
CA MET A 51 -6.25 2.30 1.46
C MET A 51 -7.62 2.44 2.14
N ASP A 52 -7.82 1.77 3.28
CA ASP A 52 -9.08 1.85 4.02
C ASP A 52 -9.27 3.22 4.68
N ALA A 53 -8.20 3.82 5.21
CA ALA A 53 -8.25 5.18 5.71
C ALA A 53 -8.63 6.17 4.60
N MET A 54 -8.03 6.05 3.41
CA MET A 54 -8.38 6.87 2.24
C MET A 54 -9.85 6.70 1.86
N ARG A 55 -10.33 5.46 1.71
CA ARG A 55 -11.74 5.18 1.36
C ARG A 55 -12.72 5.78 2.35
N LYS A 56 -12.42 5.64 3.66
CA LYS A 56 -13.25 6.22 4.72
C LYS A 56 -13.28 7.75 4.62
N GLY A 57 -12.12 8.38 4.48
CA GLY A 57 -12.02 9.84 4.34
C GLY A 57 -12.80 10.38 3.14
N TYR A 58 -12.66 9.75 1.97
CA TYR A 58 -13.43 10.13 0.78
C TYR A 58 -14.94 9.94 0.95
N THR A 59 -15.36 8.87 1.64
CA THR A 59 -16.78 8.62 1.90
C THR A 59 -17.37 9.64 2.87
N GLU A 60 -16.66 9.97 3.94
CA GLU A 60 -17.08 10.95 4.96
C GLU A 60 -17.15 12.36 4.37
N MET A 61 -16.15 12.74 3.56
CA MET A 61 -16.09 14.05 2.93
C MET A 61 -16.93 14.14 1.65
N GLY A 62 -17.48 13.04 1.15
CA GLY A 62 -18.13 12.97 -0.15
C GLY A 62 -19.23 14.03 -0.33
N ARG A 63 -20.08 14.24 0.68
CA ARG A 63 -21.13 15.27 0.64
C ARG A 63 -20.55 16.68 0.53
N ILE A 64 -19.58 17.03 1.37
CA ILE A 64 -18.98 18.37 1.39
C ILE A 64 -18.21 18.62 0.08
N ASN A 65 -17.47 17.63 -0.40
CA ASN A 65 -16.74 17.72 -1.66
C ASN A 65 -17.70 17.97 -2.84
N LEU A 66 -18.83 17.26 -2.88
CA LEU A 66 -19.85 17.47 -3.93
C LEU A 66 -20.52 18.84 -3.83
N GLU A 67 -20.81 19.32 -2.63
CA GLU A 67 -21.36 20.67 -2.42
C GLU A 67 -20.38 21.76 -2.89
N ILE A 68 -19.09 21.62 -2.57
CA ILE A 68 -18.06 22.55 -3.04
C ILE A 68 -17.98 22.52 -4.56
N CYS A 69 -17.90 21.34 -5.19
CA CYS A 69 -17.87 21.25 -6.65
C CYS A 69 -19.07 21.96 -7.28
N SER A 70 -20.28 21.64 -6.83
CA SER A 70 -21.51 22.26 -7.36
C SER A 70 -21.55 23.78 -7.21
N GLU A 71 -20.94 24.35 -6.17
CA GLU A 71 -20.92 25.82 -5.95
C GLU A 71 -19.96 26.54 -6.92
N PHE A 72 -18.89 25.87 -7.35
CA PHE A 72 -17.85 26.48 -8.19
C PHE A 72 -17.91 26.06 -9.67
N ASP A 73 -18.76 25.10 -10.04
CA ASP A 73 -18.93 24.60 -11.41
C ASP A 73 -19.13 25.73 -12.44
N ASP A 74 -19.99 26.70 -12.15
CA ASP A 74 -20.29 27.81 -13.07
C ASP A 74 -19.08 28.73 -13.28
N CYS A 75 -18.32 29.01 -12.22
CA CYS A 75 -17.10 29.82 -12.30
C CYS A 75 -16.01 29.14 -13.13
N GLU A 76 -15.86 27.83 -12.98
CA GLU A 76 -14.89 27.03 -13.76
C GLU A 76 -15.27 27.01 -15.25
N SER A 77 -16.57 26.87 -15.56
CA SER A 77 -17.11 26.93 -16.92
C SER A 77 -16.89 28.28 -17.61
N GLU A 78 -17.12 29.39 -16.88
CA GLU A 78 -16.86 30.75 -17.40
C GLU A 78 -15.37 30.97 -17.68
N ALA A 79 -14.49 30.55 -16.76
CA ALA A 79 -13.04 30.66 -16.94
C ALA A 79 -12.54 29.86 -18.15
N HIS A 80 -13.07 28.65 -18.37
CA HIS A 80 -12.73 27.83 -19.54
C HIS A 80 -13.23 28.41 -20.86
N THR A 81 -14.30 29.20 -20.84
CA THR A 81 -14.84 29.86 -22.05
C THR A 81 -14.01 31.07 -22.50
N HIS A 82 -13.12 31.58 -21.63
CA HIS A 82 -12.27 32.75 -21.88
C HIS A 82 -10.79 32.43 -22.16
N ILE A 83 -10.47 31.17 -22.46
CA ILE A 83 -9.15 30.69 -22.93
C ILE A 83 -9.25 30.31 -24.41
#